data_AF-A0A7Y2CTQ2-F1
#
_entry.id   AF-A0A7Y2CTQ2-F1
#
_cell.length_a   1.000
_cell.length_b   1.000
_cell.length_c   1.000
_cell.angle_alpha   90.00
_cell.angle_beta   90.00
_cell.angle_gamma   90.00
#
_symmetry.space_group_name_H-M   'P 1'
#
loop_
_entity.id
_entity.type
_entity.pdbx_description
1 polymer ?
#
loop_
_entity_poly.entity_id
_entity_poly.type
_entity_poly.pdbx_seq_one_letter_code
_entity_poly.pdbx_strand_id
1 'polypeptide(L)'
;MIKRLASHFRHWSRRTDASGIDAQSTLAPDAPFVAVGDVHGCHDALRALMTRMDRIAEGSETVIFVGDYIDRGPESRQVLTWLYELNQAYPEKAHCLMGNHERMMLDFIDDPVGRGEIWLRNGGLETLASFGVTLSRAEADTEVAVGVANALEAALPAGMLAWLRDLPLVWSSGNVHCTHAAMSPRRAPEEQ
;
A
#
# COMPACT_ATOMS: atom_id res chain seq x y z
N MET A 1 31.07 18.67 24.12
CA MET A 1 30.91 17.71 23.00
C MET A 1 29.44 17.59 22.60
N ILE A 2 28.78 18.70 22.26
CA ILE A 2 27.36 18.75 21.82
C ILE A 2 27.23 19.90 20.81
N LYS A 3 27.84 19.75 19.64
CA LYS A 3 27.63 20.63 18.47
C LYS A 3 27.92 19.83 17.19
N ARG A 4 26.99 18.97 16.78
CA ARG A 4 26.87 18.41 15.42
C ARG A 4 25.67 17.46 15.34
N LEU A 5 24.45 18.01 15.22
CA LEU A 5 23.23 17.27 14.85
C LEU A 5 22.09 18.25 14.43
N ALA A 6 22.44 19.39 13.81
CA ALA A 6 21.47 20.42 13.40
C ALA A 6 21.68 20.93 11.96
N SER A 7 22.19 20.07 11.07
CA SER A 7 22.46 20.42 9.66
C SER A 7 21.71 19.57 8.63
N HIS A 8 20.96 18.53 9.01
CA HIS A 8 20.24 17.66 8.05
C HIS A 8 18.76 18.01 7.84
N PHE A 9 18.20 18.99 8.56
CA PHE A 9 16.81 19.44 8.40
C PHE A 9 16.66 20.80 7.67
N ARG A 10 17.74 21.38 7.15
CA ARG A 10 17.73 22.72 6.49
C ARG A 10 17.29 22.72 5.03
N HIS A 11 16.86 21.59 4.47
CA HIS A 11 16.37 21.52 3.08
C HIS A 11 14.88 21.24 2.93
N TRP A 12 14.15 21.04 4.04
CA TRP A 12 12.68 21.01 4.03
C TRP A 12 12.08 22.31 4.54
N SER A 13 12.64 23.44 4.13
CA SER A 13 12.03 24.75 4.36
C SER A 13 12.47 25.71 3.27
N ARG A 14 11.88 25.52 2.09
CA ARG A 14 11.57 26.56 1.09
C ARG A 14 11.18 25.88 -0.22
N ARG A 15 9.87 25.78 -0.45
CA ARG A 15 9.19 26.01 -1.72
C ARG A 15 7.70 25.74 -1.54
N THR A 16 6.95 26.78 -1.23
CA THR A 16 5.81 27.23 -2.02
C THR A 16 5.47 28.62 -1.54
N ASP A 17 5.47 29.57 -2.47
CA ASP A 17 4.72 30.78 -2.31
C ASP A 17 3.25 30.35 -2.18
N ALA A 18 2.74 30.32 -0.96
CA ALA A 18 1.37 29.90 -0.62
C ALA A 18 0.39 31.07 -0.70
N SER A 19 0.72 32.12 -1.46
CA SER A 19 -0.21 33.21 -1.77
C SER A 19 -1.33 32.67 -2.68
N GLY A 20 -2.42 32.21 -2.04
CA GLY A 20 -3.59 31.68 -2.73
C GLY A 20 -4.06 30.30 -2.23
N ILE A 21 -3.32 29.64 -1.34
CA ILE A 21 -3.85 28.48 -0.61
C ILE A 21 -4.59 29.03 0.61
N ASP A 22 -5.92 28.99 0.59
CA ASP A 22 -6.72 29.28 1.78
C ASP A 22 -6.26 28.33 2.89
N ALA A 23 -5.64 28.88 3.93
CA ALA A 23 -4.84 28.13 4.88
C ALA A 23 -5.66 27.23 5.81
N GLN A 24 -6.97 27.11 5.59
CA GLN A 24 -7.89 26.36 6.44
C GLN A 24 -9.04 25.74 5.63
N SER A 25 -8.75 24.84 4.70
CA SER A 25 -9.78 23.91 4.22
C SER A 25 -10.24 23.04 5.39
N THR A 26 -11.45 23.29 5.91
CA THR A 26 -12.05 22.42 6.92
C THR A 26 -12.35 21.06 6.28
N LEU A 27 -11.93 19.97 6.91
CA LEU A 27 -12.26 18.62 6.43
C LEU A 27 -13.78 18.43 6.49
N ALA A 28 -14.37 18.07 5.36
CA ALA A 28 -15.81 17.91 5.16
C ALA A 28 -16.05 16.66 4.29
N PRO A 29 -15.80 15.44 4.82
CA PRO A 29 -16.22 14.22 4.15
C PRO A 29 -17.74 14.05 4.20
N ASP A 30 -18.30 13.27 3.27
CA ASP A 30 -19.74 12.99 3.23
C ASP A 30 -20.20 12.18 4.45
N ALA A 31 -19.32 11.34 4.99
CA ALA A 31 -19.53 10.56 6.20
C ALA A 31 -18.21 10.32 6.96
N PRO A 32 -18.26 10.02 8.27
CA PRO A 32 -17.08 9.57 9.02
C PRO A 32 -16.48 8.31 8.40
N PHE A 33 -15.15 8.28 8.32
CA PHE A 33 -14.40 7.14 7.82
C PHE A 33 -13.08 6.98 8.60
N VAL A 34 -12.45 5.82 8.47
CA VAL A 34 -11.13 5.53 9.03
C VAL A 34 -10.15 5.25 7.91
N ALA A 35 -9.01 5.94 7.90
CA ALA A 35 -7.88 5.61 7.04
C ALA A 35 -6.84 4.79 7.81
N VAL A 36 -6.44 3.65 7.26
CA VAL A 36 -5.40 2.76 7.78
C VAL A 36 -4.18 2.87 6.87
N GLY A 37 -3.04 3.23 7.49
CA GLY A 37 -1.74 3.35 6.82
C GLY A 37 -1.11 2.01 6.43
N ASP A 38 0.15 2.08 6.03
CA ASP A 38 0.97 0.95 5.57
C ASP A 38 0.93 -0.22 6.57
N VAL A 39 0.74 -1.42 6.04
CA VAL A 39 0.67 -2.66 6.84
C VAL A 39 1.96 -3.45 6.72
N HIS A 40 2.56 -3.51 5.53
CA HIS A 40 3.84 -4.18 5.28
C HIS A 40 3.95 -5.56 5.93
N GLY A 41 3.04 -6.47 5.59
CA GLY A 41 3.07 -7.85 6.08
C GLY A 41 2.96 -8.01 7.60
N CYS A 42 2.53 -6.97 8.34
CA CYS A 42 2.34 -7.01 9.80
C CYS A 42 0.91 -7.41 10.18
N HIS A 43 0.50 -8.64 9.83
CA HIS A 43 -0.87 -9.11 9.98
C HIS A 43 -1.35 -9.10 11.45
N ASP A 44 -0.50 -9.46 12.40
CA ASP A 44 -0.88 -9.38 13.83
C ASP A 44 -1.18 -7.94 14.30
N ALA A 45 -0.43 -6.96 13.81
CA ALA A 45 -0.66 -5.56 14.12
C ALA A 45 -1.96 -5.06 13.48
N LEU A 46 -2.22 -5.44 12.23
CA LEU A 46 -3.49 -5.17 11.55
C LEU A 46 -4.67 -5.75 12.32
N ARG A 47 -4.63 -7.02 12.72
CA ARG A 47 -5.69 -7.66 13.50
C ARG A 47 -5.92 -6.97 14.84
N ALA A 48 -4.84 -6.57 15.53
CA ALA A 48 -4.94 -5.84 16.80
C ALA A 48 -5.58 -4.45 16.62
N LEU A 49 -5.25 -3.75 15.52
CA LEU A 49 -5.87 -2.48 15.13
C LEU A 49 -7.36 -2.67 14.88
N MET A 50 -7.74 -3.64 14.05
CA MET A 50 -9.15 -3.91 13.73
C MET A 50 -9.97 -4.27 14.97
N THR A 51 -9.44 -5.13 15.84
CA THR A 51 -10.10 -5.46 17.11
C THR A 51 -10.30 -4.22 18.00
N ARG A 52 -9.37 -3.25 17.93
CA ARG A 52 -9.52 -1.99 18.66
C ARG A 52 -10.55 -1.07 18.01
N MET A 53 -10.59 -1.02 16.69
CA MET A 53 -11.58 -0.29 15.91
C MET A 53 -12.99 -0.80 16.19
N ASP A 54 -13.21 -2.11 16.20
CA ASP A 54 -14.53 -2.72 16.49
C ASP A 54 -15.08 -2.34 17.88
N ARG A 55 -14.21 -1.95 18.82
CA ARG A 55 -14.64 -1.50 20.16
C ARG A 55 -15.01 -0.03 20.24
N ILE A 56 -14.58 0.78 19.28
CA ILE A 56 -14.77 2.24 19.29
C ILE A 56 -15.64 2.73 18.14
N ALA A 57 -15.74 1.95 17.07
CA ALA A 57 -16.59 2.19 15.92
C ALA A 57 -18.00 1.67 16.21
N GLU A 58 -19.01 2.33 15.67
CA GLU A 58 -20.41 1.92 15.79
C GLU A 58 -20.79 0.87 14.72
N GLY A 59 -19.83 0.47 13.87
CA GLY A 59 -19.97 -0.61 12.87
C GLY A 59 -20.56 -0.13 11.54
N SER A 60 -20.68 1.18 11.36
CA SER A 60 -21.23 1.80 10.15
C SER A 60 -20.17 2.52 9.30
N GLU A 61 -18.99 2.74 9.86
CA GLU A 61 -17.91 3.53 9.30
C GLU A 61 -17.27 2.83 8.10
N THR A 62 -16.92 3.63 7.10
CA THR A 62 -16.12 3.18 5.96
C THR A 62 -14.65 3.13 6.38
N VAL A 63 -13.93 2.08 6.00
CA VAL A 63 -12.50 1.89 6.26
C VAL A 63 -11.73 1.88 4.94
N ILE A 64 -10.70 2.70 4.85
CA ILE A 64 -9.85 2.85 3.68
C ILE A 64 -8.43 2.41 4.03
N PHE A 65 -7.93 1.38 3.35
CA PHE A 65 -6.54 0.94 3.47
C PHE A 65 -5.71 1.58 2.36
N VAL A 66 -4.73 2.42 2.70
CA VAL A 66 -4.09 3.31 1.71
C VAL A 66 -2.94 2.69 0.91
N GLY A 67 -2.81 1.36 0.89
CA GLY A 67 -1.79 0.63 0.15
C GLY A 67 -0.65 0.12 1.03
N ASP A 68 0.37 -0.46 0.40
CA ASP A 68 1.57 -1.03 1.05
C ASP A 68 1.20 -2.10 2.08
N TYR A 69 0.48 -3.10 1.59
CA TYR A 69 0.01 -4.26 2.34
C TYR A 69 1.09 -5.31 2.49
N ILE A 70 1.92 -5.44 1.46
CA ILE A 70 2.97 -6.45 1.35
C ILE A 70 4.36 -5.90 1.67
N ASP A 71 5.34 -6.80 1.61
CA ASP A 71 6.77 -6.58 1.79
C ASP A 71 7.19 -6.22 3.22
N ARG A 72 8.48 -6.43 3.51
CA ARG A 72 9.17 -6.17 4.80
C ARG A 72 8.72 -7.04 5.98
N GLY A 73 7.42 -7.17 6.22
CA GLY A 73 6.87 -8.06 7.25
C GLY A 73 6.69 -9.49 6.73
N PRO A 74 6.62 -10.49 7.63
CA PRO A 74 6.62 -11.90 7.23
C PRO A 74 5.26 -12.43 6.78
N GLU A 75 4.18 -11.68 6.94
CA GLU A 75 2.80 -12.18 6.80
C GLU A 75 2.04 -11.53 5.63
N SER A 76 2.73 -11.13 4.54
CA SER A 76 2.10 -10.50 3.37
C SER A 76 0.92 -11.31 2.81
N ARG A 77 1.06 -12.64 2.72
CA ARG A 77 -0.03 -13.53 2.29
C ARG A 77 -1.27 -13.39 3.18
N GLN A 78 -1.10 -13.39 4.49
CA GLN A 78 -2.18 -13.29 5.46
C GLN A 78 -2.87 -11.93 5.36
N VAL A 79 -2.08 -10.85 5.25
CA VAL A 79 -2.60 -9.49 5.05
C VAL A 79 -3.45 -9.42 3.77
N LEU A 80 -2.90 -9.84 2.62
CA LEU A 80 -3.63 -9.79 1.35
C LEU A 80 -4.89 -10.65 1.36
N THR A 81 -4.81 -11.87 1.92
CA THR A 81 -5.97 -12.75 2.01
C THR A 81 -7.08 -12.10 2.83
N TRP A 82 -6.73 -11.54 3.99
CA TRP A 82 -7.70 -10.88 4.87
C TRP A 82 -8.31 -9.63 4.24
N LEU A 83 -7.51 -8.77 3.61
CA LEU A 83 -8.00 -7.56 2.93
C LEU A 83 -8.89 -7.88 1.73
N TYR A 84 -8.49 -8.87 0.93
CA TYR A 84 -9.30 -9.34 -0.20
C TYR A 84 -10.66 -9.86 0.28
N GLU A 85 -10.68 -10.75 1.27
CA GLU A 85 -11.94 -11.29 1.83
C GLU A 85 -12.81 -10.19 2.42
N LEU A 86 -12.23 -9.23 3.14
CA LEU A 86 -12.95 -8.10 3.73
C LEU A 86 -13.57 -7.19 2.64
N ASN A 87 -12.79 -6.83 1.62
CA ASN A 87 -13.26 -5.99 0.52
C ASN A 87 -14.38 -6.69 -0.28
N GLN A 88 -14.25 -7.99 -0.54
CA GLN A 88 -15.29 -8.77 -1.21
C GLN A 88 -16.57 -8.91 -0.38
N ALA A 89 -16.45 -9.04 0.95
CA ALA A 89 -17.60 -9.14 1.85
C ALA A 89 -18.32 -7.79 2.04
N TYR A 90 -17.58 -6.68 1.98
CA TYR A 90 -18.09 -5.34 2.24
C TYR A 90 -17.58 -4.30 1.23
N PRO A 91 -17.88 -4.44 -0.08
CA PRO A 91 -17.31 -3.61 -1.14
C PRO A 91 -17.61 -2.11 -1.00
N GLU A 92 -18.73 -1.76 -0.35
CA GLU A 92 -19.10 -0.36 -0.11
C GLU A 92 -18.42 0.25 1.12
N LYS A 93 -17.87 -0.57 2.03
CA LYS A 93 -17.35 -0.13 3.34
C LYS A 93 -15.86 -0.37 3.54
N ALA A 94 -15.25 -1.34 2.86
CA ALA A 94 -13.84 -1.65 3.03
C ALA A 94 -13.13 -1.41 1.70
N HIS A 95 -12.49 -0.25 1.54
CA HIS A 95 -11.79 0.11 0.30
C HIS A 95 -10.29 -0.11 0.45
N CYS A 96 -9.67 -0.68 -0.58
CA CYS A 96 -8.23 -0.91 -0.64
C CYS A 96 -7.64 -0.10 -1.81
N LEU A 97 -6.64 0.73 -1.54
CA LEU A 97 -5.91 1.48 -2.55
C LEU A 97 -4.61 0.78 -2.95
N MET A 98 -4.18 1.01 -4.19
CA MET A 98 -2.88 0.55 -4.68
C MET A 98 -1.73 1.29 -3.97
N GLY A 99 -0.85 0.55 -3.30
CA GLY A 99 0.44 1.05 -2.84
C GLY A 99 1.53 0.92 -3.90
N ASN A 100 2.69 1.53 -3.65
CA ASN A 100 3.81 1.35 -4.57
C ASN A 100 4.42 -0.05 -4.47
N HIS A 101 4.28 -0.74 -3.34
CA HIS A 101 4.75 -2.11 -3.18
C HIS A 101 3.90 -3.11 -3.97
N GLU A 102 2.56 -2.98 -3.95
CA GLU A 102 1.68 -3.79 -4.81
C GLU A 102 1.99 -3.55 -6.29
N ARG A 103 2.20 -2.29 -6.70
CA ARG A 103 2.61 -1.95 -8.08
C ARG A 103 3.93 -2.63 -8.45
N MET A 104 4.95 -2.59 -7.59
CA MET A 104 6.24 -3.24 -7.85
C MET A 104 6.10 -4.77 -7.98
N MET A 105 5.28 -5.42 -7.16
CA MET A 105 5.00 -6.85 -7.28
C MET A 105 4.31 -7.18 -8.62
N LEU A 106 3.31 -6.40 -9.01
CA LEU A 106 2.63 -6.58 -10.31
C LEU A 106 3.59 -6.34 -11.48
N ASP A 107 4.44 -5.32 -11.39
CA ASP A 107 5.51 -5.05 -12.37
C ASP A 107 6.49 -6.23 -12.46
N PHE A 108 6.83 -6.87 -11.34
CA PHE A 108 7.65 -8.08 -11.32
C PHE A 108 6.95 -9.27 -11.97
N ILE A 109 5.65 -9.47 -11.73
CA ILE A 109 4.89 -10.54 -12.40
C ILE A 109 4.87 -10.32 -13.92
N ASP A 110 4.71 -9.08 -14.37
CA ASP A 110 4.64 -8.71 -15.79
C ASP A 110 6.02 -8.74 -16.50
N ASP A 111 7.08 -8.33 -15.81
CA ASP A 111 8.47 -8.28 -16.31
C ASP A 111 9.46 -8.75 -15.23
N PRO A 112 9.57 -10.07 -15.01
CA PRO A 112 10.37 -10.62 -13.91
C PRO A 112 11.85 -10.25 -13.99
N VAL A 113 12.37 -10.06 -15.20
CA VAL A 113 13.78 -9.76 -15.48
C VAL A 113 14.07 -8.28 -15.27
N GLY A 114 13.26 -7.39 -15.85
CA GLY A 114 13.49 -5.95 -15.79
C GLY A 114 13.04 -5.30 -14.48
N ARG A 115 12.07 -5.91 -13.78
CA ARG A 115 11.46 -5.35 -12.56
C ARG A 115 11.73 -6.15 -11.29
N GLY A 116 12.31 -7.35 -11.41
CA GLY A 116 12.59 -8.19 -10.25
C GLY A 116 13.57 -7.57 -9.25
N GLU A 117 14.72 -7.06 -9.71
CA GLU A 117 15.74 -6.54 -8.78
C GLU A 117 15.20 -5.42 -7.89
N ILE A 118 14.46 -4.47 -8.47
CA ILE A 118 13.93 -3.33 -7.71
C ILE A 118 12.94 -3.79 -6.64
N TRP A 119 12.02 -4.69 -6.94
CA TRP A 119 11.05 -5.16 -5.96
C TRP A 119 11.69 -6.03 -4.86
N LEU A 120 12.55 -6.98 -5.24
CA LEU A 120 13.22 -7.88 -4.31
C LEU A 120 14.08 -7.12 -3.29
N ARG A 121 14.71 -6.02 -3.69
CA ARG A 121 15.50 -5.15 -2.80
C ARG A 121 14.66 -4.30 -1.85
N ASN A 122 13.36 -4.18 -2.10
CA ASN A 122 12.40 -3.42 -1.30
C ASN A 122 11.47 -4.32 -0.46
N GLY A 123 11.86 -5.56 -0.19
CA GLY A 123 11.12 -6.46 0.70
C GLY A 123 10.25 -7.50 -0.01
N GLY A 124 10.38 -7.63 -1.34
CA GLY A 124 9.70 -8.67 -2.10
C GLY A 124 10.10 -10.10 -1.69
N LEU A 125 11.28 -10.29 -1.08
CA LEU A 125 11.72 -11.59 -0.57
C LEU A 125 10.81 -12.10 0.55
N GLU A 126 10.41 -11.24 1.46
CA GLU A 126 9.50 -11.56 2.57
C GLU A 126 8.11 -11.90 2.03
N THR A 127 7.65 -11.19 1.00
CA THR A 127 6.39 -11.51 0.32
C THR A 127 6.44 -12.88 -0.34
N LEU A 128 7.47 -13.16 -1.16
CA LEU A 128 7.66 -14.48 -1.77
C LEU A 128 7.66 -15.59 -0.73
N ALA A 129 8.42 -15.41 0.36
CA ALA A 129 8.50 -16.37 1.46
C ALA A 129 7.12 -16.62 2.10
N SER A 130 6.30 -15.59 2.30
CA SER A 130 4.95 -15.71 2.85
C SER A 130 3.99 -16.53 1.96
N PHE A 131 4.26 -16.58 0.65
CA PHE A 131 3.54 -17.44 -0.31
C PHE A 131 4.18 -18.82 -0.49
N GLY A 132 5.27 -19.12 0.21
CA GLY A 132 5.99 -20.39 0.08
C GLY A 132 6.88 -20.46 -1.16
N VAL A 133 7.13 -19.33 -1.83
CA VAL A 133 8.02 -19.24 -2.98
C VAL A 133 9.42 -18.88 -2.48
N THR A 134 10.40 -19.72 -2.81
CA THR A 134 11.79 -19.52 -2.38
C THR A 134 12.67 -19.20 -3.58
N LEU A 135 13.44 -18.12 -3.48
CA LEU A 135 14.53 -17.83 -4.40
C LEU A 135 15.80 -18.54 -3.91
N SER A 136 16.37 -19.43 -4.73
CA SER A 136 17.72 -19.91 -4.46
C SER A 136 18.70 -18.78 -4.83
N ARG A 137 19.60 -18.42 -3.90
CA ARG A 137 20.59 -17.32 -4.11
C ARG A 137 21.61 -17.63 -5.22
N ALA A 138 21.58 -18.81 -5.82
CA ALA A 138 22.66 -19.33 -6.63
C ALA A 138 22.67 -18.79 -8.07
N GLU A 139 21.51 -18.41 -8.65
CA GLU A 139 21.44 -18.12 -10.08
C GLU A 139 20.50 -16.93 -10.34
N ALA A 140 21.09 -15.74 -10.46
CA ALA A 140 20.42 -14.56 -10.99
C ALA A 140 20.37 -14.62 -12.52
N ASP A 141 19.74 -15.66 -13.06
CA ASP A 141 19.48 -15.79 -14.50
C ASP A 141 17.98 -15.63 -14.79
N THR A 142 17.68 -15.22 -16.02
CA THR A 142 16.37 -14.95 -16.60
C THR A 142 15.34 -16.04 -16.30
N GLU A 143 15.73 -17.31 -16.43
CA GLU A 143 14.84 -18.46 -16.24
C GLU A 143 14.36 -18.58 -14.77
N VAL A 144 15.23 -18.26 -13.81
CA VAL A 144 14.89 -18.28 -12.38
C VAL A 144 13.88 -17.19 -12.05
N ALA A 145 14.07 -15.98 -12.57
CA ALA A 145 13.15 -14.87 -12.33
C ALA A 145 11.75 -15.18 -12.87
N VAL A 146 11.66 -15.70 -14.10
CA VAL A 146 10.39 -16.12 -14.71
C VAL A 146 9.73 -17.26 -13.92
N GLY A 147 10.51 -18.26 -13.51
CA GLY A 147 10.00 -19.37 -12.69
C GLY A 147 9.42 -18.90 -11.36
N VAL A 148 10.07 -17.92 -10.71
CA VAL A 148 9.61 -17.34 -9.44
C VAL A 148 8.36 -16.51 -9.60
N ALA A 149 8.26 -15.71 -10.66
CA ALA A 149 7.04 -14.95 -10.97
C ALA A 149 5.85 -15.88 -11.22
N ASN A 150 6.02 -16.93 -12.04
CA ASN A 150 4.98 -17.94 -12.28
C ASN A 150 4.58 -18.67 -10.98
N ALA A 151 5.54 -19.00 -10.13
CA ALA A 151 5.27 -19.65 -8.85
C ALA A 151 4.50 -18.73 -7.89
N LEU A 152 4.83 -17.44 -7.86
CA LEU A 152 4.09 -16.45 -7.08
C LEU A 152 2.66 -16.29 -7.60
N GLU A 153 2.49 -16.10 -8.91
CA GLU A 153 1.16 -15.98 -9.54
C GLU A 153 0.29 -17.21 -9.25
N ALA A 154 0.85 -18.42 -9.36
CA ALA A 154 0.14 -19.66 -9.05
C ALA A 154 -0.18 -19.82 -7.55
N ALA A 155 0.57 -19.18 -6.66
CA ALA A 155 0.35 -19.23 -5.22
C ALA A 155 -0.71 -18.22 -4.73
N LEU A 156 -1.05 -17.20 -5.55
CA LEU A 156 -2.11 -16.25 -5.23
C LEU A 156 -3.48 -16.95 -5.23
N PRO A 157 -4.35 -16.70 -4.23
CA PRO A 157 -5.73 -17.15 -4.25
C PRO A 157 -6.48 -16.72 -5.52
N ALA A 158 -7.44 -17.54 -5.94
CA ALA A 158 -8.23 -17.27 -7.14
C ALA A 158 -8.91 -15.90 -7.05
N GLY A 159 -8.76 -15.09 -8.11
CA GLY A 159 -9.28 -13.73 -8.19
C GLY A 159 -8.41 -12.65 -7.54
N MET A 160 -7.45 -13.01 -6.68
CA MET A 160 -6.61 -12.03 -5.99
C MET A 160 -5.74 -11.21 -6.95
N LEU A 161 -5.16 -11.84 -7.99
CA LEU A 161 -4.36 -11.10 -8.97
C LEU A 161 -5.22 -10.08 -9.74
N ALA A 162 -6.45 -10.45 -10.11
CA ALA A 162 -7.37 -9.54 -10.79
C ALA A 162 -7.76 -8.38 -9.87
N TRP A 163 -8.09 -8.67 -8.62
CA TRP A 163 -8.38 -7.66 -7.59
C TRP A 163 -7.20 -6.70 -7.36
N LEU A 164 -5.97 -7.21 -7.22
CA LEU A 164 -4.78 -6.38 -7.07
C LEU A 164 -4.61 -5.42 -8.25
N ARG A 165 -4.82 -5.89 -9.48
CA ARG A 165 -4.73 -5.06 -10.69
C ARG A 165 -5.83 -4.00 -10.77
N ASP A 166 -6.96 -4.22 -10.12
CA ASP A 166 -8.13 -3.33 -10.12
C ASP A 166 -8.13 -2.34 -8.94
N LEU A 167 -7.15 -2.41 -8.03
CA LEU A 167 -7.09 -1.50 -6.88
C LEU A 167 -7.06 -0.04 -7.35
N PRO A 168 -8.00 0.81 -6.88
CA PRO A 168 -8.01 2.23 -7.21
C PRO A 168 -6.77 2.94 -6.64
N LEU A 169 -6.35 4.01 -7.30
CA LEU A 169 -5.26 4.87 -6.82
C LEU A 169 -5.73 5.94 -5.82
N VAL A 170 -7.04 6.22 -5.82
CA VAL A 170 -7.67 7.29 -5.06
C VAL A 170 -9.02 6.84 -4.56
N TRP A 171 -9.33 7.17 -3.30
CA TRP A 171 -10.68 7.18 -2.75
C TRP A 171 -11.06 8.60 -2.34
N SER A 172 -12.33 8.98 -2.47
CA SER A 172 -12.79 10.35 -2.18
C SER A 172 -14.11 10.34 -1.42
N SER A 173 -14.27 11.30 -0.52
CA SER A 173 -15.54 11.64 0.12
C SER A 173 -15.58 13.13 0.46
N GLY A 174 -16.62 13.83 0.02
CA GLY A 174 -16.74 15.28 0.14
C GLY A 174 -15.51 15.98 -0.42
N ASN A 175 -14.83 16.78 0.41
CA ASN A 175 -13.57 17.46 0.04
C ASN A 175 -12.29 16.71 0.48
N VAL A 176 -12.40 15.44 0.85
CA VAL A 176 -11.28 14.63 1.34
C VAL A 176 -10.94 13.55 0.32
N HIS A 177 -9.66 13.49 -0.04
CA HIS A 177 -9.12 12.47 -0.93
C HIS A 177 -8.03 11.67 -0.23
N CYS A 178 -8.11 10.36 -0.32
CA CYS A 178 -7.08 9.43 0.15
C CYS A 178 -6.33 8.88 -1.06
N THR A 179 -5.01 8.96 -1.01
CA THR A 179 -4.09 8.29 -1.95
C THR A 179 -2.90 7.77 -1.17
N HIS A 180 -2.20 6.78 -1.70
CA HIS A 180 -1.07 6.16 -1.02
C HIS A 180 0.05 7.15 -0.70
N ALA A 181 0.51 7.92 -1.70
CA ALA A 181 1.63 8.83 -1.55
C ALA A 181 1.16 10.28 -1.34
N ALA A 182 0.98 11.02 -2.43
CA ALA A 182 0.51 12.39 -2.39
C ALA A 182 -0.07 12.82 -3.73
N MET A 183 -1.06 13.69 -3.66
CA MET A 183 -1.53 14.47 -4.80
C MET A 183 -0.62 15.67 -5.01
N SER A 184 -0.42 16.06 -6.28
CA SER A 184 0.23 17.31 -6.62
C SER A 184 -0.61 18.48 -6.11
N PRO A 185 -0.07 19.37 -5.26
CA PRO A 185 -0.80 20.54 -4.76
C PRO A 185 -0.98 21.62 -5.83
N ARG A 186 -0.48 21.39 -7.06
CA ARG A 186 -0.54 22.33 -8.18
C ARG A 186 -1.64 21.99 -9.19
N ARG A 187 -2.30 20.84 -9.04
CA ARG A 187 -3.35 20.34 -9.95
C ARG A 187 -4.62 20.14 -9.13
N ALA A 188 -5.77 20.30 -9.77
CA ALA A 188 -7.04 19.96 -9.12
C ALA A 188 -7.09 18.44 -8.81
N PRO A 189 -7.84 17.99 -7.79
CA PRO A 189 -7.96 16.55 -7.47
C PRO A 189 -8.46 15.70 -8.65
N GLU A 190 -9.35 16.24 -9.49
CA GLU A 190 -9.89 15.57 -10.67
C GLU A 190 -8.86 15.45 -11.81
N GLU A 191 -7.79 16.26 -11.73
CA GLU A 191 -6.73 16.35 -12.70
C GLU A 191 -5.42 15.77 -12.16
N GLN A 192 -5.41 14.77 -11.28
CA GLN A 192 -4.16 14.22 -10.72
C GLN A 192 -3.37 13.33 -11.69
#